data_AF-A0A958UGT3-F1
#
_entry.id   AF-A0A958UGT3-F1
#
_cell.length_a   1.000
_cell.length_b   1.000
_cell.length_c   1.000
_cell.angle_alpha   90.00
_cell.angle_beta   90.00
_cell.angle_gamma   90.00
#
_symmetry.space_group_name_H-M   'P 1'
#
loop_
_entity.id
_entity.type
_entity.pdbx_description
1 polymer ?
#
loop_
_entity_poly.entity_id
_entity_poly.type
_entity_poly.pdbx_seq_one_letter_code
_entity_poly.pdbx_strand_id
1 'polypeptide(L)' 'METLKFKVVIHKPVNKNFSLEEMQQIKVHEDYLIEESTINILYNYKPTSAFNKENFVAFMLKHLKKKYLANEVSLEP' A
#
# COMPACT_ATOMS: atom_id res chain seq x y z
N MET A 1 9.73 -4.60 23.51
CA MET A 1 8.56 -4.19 22.70
C MET A 1 8.84 -4.63 21.29
N GLU A 2 7.84 -5.14 20.59
CA GLU A 2 7.96 -5.56 19.20
C GLU A 2 7.21 -4.58 18.31
N THR A 3 7.71 -4.41 17.08
CA THR A 3 7.10 -3.55 16.07
C THR A 3 6.75 -4.39 14.85
N LEU A 4 5.54 -4.21 14.34
CA LEU A 4 5.13 -4.70 13.03
C LEU A 4 5.02 -3.52 12.08
N LYS A 5 5.59 -3.67 10.90
CA LYS A 5 5.50 -2.68 9.84
C LYS A 5 4.66 -3.24 8.71
N PHE A 6 3.55 -2.57 8.39
CA PHE A 6 2.71 -2.93 7.26
C PHE A 6 2.90 -1.90 6.16
N LYS A 7 3.24 -2.37 4.96
CA LYS A 7 3.25 -1.58 3.75
C LYS A 7 1.92 -1.75 3.04
N VAL A 8 1.24 -0.66 2.75
CA VAL A 8 -0.04 -0.61 2.05
C VAL A 8 0.18 0.11 0.73
N VAL A 9 -0.07 -0.55 -0.39
CA VAL A 9 0.09 0.00 -1.75
C VAL A 9 -1.28 0.23 -2.36
N ILE A 10 -1.50 1.46 -2.81
CA ILE A 10 -2.76 1.90 -3.42
C ILE A 10 -2.44 2.42 -4.81
N HIS A 11 -3.13 1.88 -5.81
CA HIS A 11 -3.08 2.37 -7.19
C HIS A 11 -4.32 3.19 -7.48
N LYS A 12 -4.13 4.41 -7.97
CA LYS A 12 -5.23 5.27 -8.40
C LYS A 12 -4.97 5.75 -9.82
N PRO A 13 -5.95 5.63 -10.73
CA PRO A 13 -5.86 6.30 -12.02
C PRO A 13 -5.93 7.80 -11.78
N VAL A 14 -4.97 8.53 -12.33
CA VAL A 14 -4.93 9.99 -12.31
C VAL A 14 -4.93 10.45 -13.76
N ASN A 15 -5.93 11.26 -14.10
CA ASN A 15 -5.96 11.91 -15.39
C ASN A 15 -4.85 12.97 -15.43
N LYS A 16 -3.94 12.82 -16.38
CA LYS A 16 -2.86 13.77 -16.60
C LYS A 16 -2.87 14.13 -18.07
N ASN A 17 -3.16 15.40 -18.36
CA ASN A 17 -3.05 15.93 -19.71
C ASN A 17 -1.56 16.06 -20.03
N PHE A 18 -1.02 15.10 -20.77
CA PHE A 18 0.36 15.16 -21.25
C PHE A 18 0.48 16.08 -22.46
N SER A 19 1.62 16.76 -22.58
CA SER A 19 1.99 17.41 -23.84
C SER A 19 2.41 16.37 -24.88
N LEU A 20 2.37 16.74 -26.17
CA LEU A 20 2.86 15.88 -27.26
C LEU A 20 4.33 15.48 -27.08
N GLU A 21 5.15 16.35 -26.50
CA GLU A 21 6.57 16.08 -26.22
C GLU A 21 6.73 15.02 -25.13
N GLU A 22 5.92 15.08 -24.07
CA GLU A 22 5.92 14.09 -22.98
C GLU A 22 5.43 12.72 -23.47
N MET A 23 4.39 12.69 -24.30
CA MET A 23 3.88 11.44 -24.89
C MET A 23 4.94 10.73 -25.74
N GLN A 24 5.76 11.48 -26.49
CA GLN A 24 6.85 10.90 -27.29
C GLN A 24 7.98 10.31 -26.44
N GLN A 25 8.29 10.92 -25.28
CA GLN A 25 9.34 10.43 -24.39
C GLN A 25 8.92 9.18 -23.62
N ILE A 26 7.68 9.13 -23.13
CA ILE A 26 7.19 8.08 -22.23
C ILE A 26 6.53 6.94 -23.03
N LYS A 27 6.29 7.13 -24.34
CA LYS A 27 5.60 6.20 -25.25
C LYS A 27 4.24 5.73 -24.73
N VAL A 28 3.48 6.64 -24.15
CA VAL A 28 2.10 6.40 -23.71
C VAL A 28 1.14 7.07 -24.68
N HIS A 29 0.06 6.36 -25.02
CA HIS A 29 -1.02 6.87 -25.88
C HIS A 29 -2.27 7.22 -25.06
N GLU A 30 -2.15 7.24 -23.73
CA GLU A 30 -3.26 7.35 -22.80
C GLU A 30 -3.12 8.62 -21.94
N ASP A 31 -4.24 9.30 -21.70
CA ASP A 31 -4.33 10.50 -20.84
C ASP A 31 -4.42 10.15 -19.34
N TYR A 32 -4.15 8.89 -18.97
CA TYR A 32 -4.21 8.42 -17.60
C TYR A 32 -2.89 7.75 -17.18
N LEU A 33 -2.41 8.12 -16.01
CA LEU A 33 -1.34 7.43 -15.31
C LEU A 33 -1.92 6.62 -14.14
N ILE A 34 -1.21 5.58 -13.75
CA ILE A 34 -1.43 4.94 -12.46
C ILE A 34 -0.49 5.61 -11.46
N GLU A 35 -1.06 6.36 -10.53
CA GLU A 35 -0.33 6.86 -9.37
C GLU A 35 -0.25 5.76 -8.31
N GLU A 36 0.99 5.43 -7.90
CA GLU A 36 1.23 4.53 -6.78
C GLU A 36 1.46 5.34 -5.50
N SER A 37 0.58 5.13 -4.52
CA SER A 37 0.71 5.67 -3.17
C SER A 37 1.04 4.56 -2.19
N THR A 38 2.13 4.73 -1.43
CA THR A 38 2.53 3.80 -0.38
C THR A 38 2.29 4.40 1.01
N ILE A 39 1.63 3.65 1.89
CA ILE A 39 1.42 4.01 3.30
C ILE A 39 2.14 2.99 4.18
N ASN A 40 2.99 3.48 5.08
CA ASN A 40 3.68 2.65 6.06
C ASN A 40 2.99 2.78 7.42
N ILE A 41 2.48 1.66 7.94
CA ILE A 41 1.78 1.60 9.22
C ILE A 41 2.64 0.84 10.22
N LEU A 42 3.00 1.53 11.31
CA LEU A 42 3.80 0.95 12.39
C LEU A 42 2.89 0.59 13.56
N TYR A 43 2.97 -0.66 14.02
CA TYR A 43 2.24 -1.14 15.18
C TYR A 43 3.21 -1.64 16.24
N ASN A 44 3.28 -0.91 17.35
CA ASN A 44 4.12 -1.24 18.49
C ASN A 44 3.28 -1.99 19.53
N TYR A 45 3.72 -3.18 19.92
CA TYR A 45 3.04 -3.97 20.94
C TYR A 45 4.01 -4.59 21.95
N LYS A 46 3.46 -4.95 23.11
CA LYS A 46 4.16 -5.72 24.12
C LYS A 46 3.73 -7.19 23.98
N PRO A 47 4.64 -8.12 23.65
CA PRO A 47 4.28 -9.53 23.54
C PRO A 47 3.86 -10.04 24.92
N THR A 48 2.59 -10.40 25.04
CA THR A 48 2.02 -11.09 26.20
C THR A 48 1.71 -12.53 25.81
N SER A 49 1.67 -13.46 26.76
CA SER A 49 1.37 -14.88 26.49
C SER A 49 0.03 -15.12 25.77
N ALA A 50 -0.92 -14.19 25.90
CA ALA A 50 -2.21 -14.23 25.21
C ALA A 50 -2.20 -13.70 23.76
N PHE A 51 -1.09 -13.08 23.31
CA PHE A 51 -1.02 -12.45 22.00
C PHE A 51 -0.57 -13.45 20.94
N ASN A 52 -1.47 -13.82 20.03
CA ASN A 52 -1.13 -14.59 18.86
C ASN A 52 -0.78 -13.66 17.69
N LYS A 53 0.53 -13.54 17.42
CA LYS A 53 1.10 -12.68 16.37
C LYS A 53 0.60 -13.03 14.97
N GLU A 54 0.52 -14.31 14.63
CA GLU A 54 0.13 -14.77 13.29
C GLU A 54 -1.32 -14.41 12.98
N ASN A 55 -2.23 -14.66 13.93
CA ASN A 55 -3.64 -14.28 13.80
C ASN A 55 -3.81 -12.76 13.70
N PHE A 56 -3.03 -12.00 14.47
CA PHE A 56 -3.06 -10.54 14.41
C PHE A 56 -2.56 -10.01 13.05
N VAL A 57 -1.44 -10.54 12.53
CA VAL A 57 -0.92 -10.17 11.21
C VAL A 57 -1.95 -10.50 10.12
N ALA A 58 -2.53 -11.70 10.14
CA ALA A 58 -3.55 -12.10 9.16
C ALA A 58 -4.80 -11.19 9.21
N PHE A 59 -5.23 -10.79 10.41
CA PHE A 59 -6.30 -9.82 10.59
C PHE A 59 -5.92 -8.45 10.02
N MET A 60 -4.73 -7.94 10.35
CA MET A 60 -4.26 -6.63 9.92
C MET A 60 -4.12 -6.54 8.39
N LEU A 61 -3.58 -7.56 7.73
CA LEU A 61 -3.49 -7.61 6.26
C LEU A 61 -4.87 -7.44 5.62
N LYS A 62 -5.89 -8.15 6.10
CA LYS A 62 -7.27 -8.05 5.60
C LYS A 62 -7.91 -6.71 5.94
N HIS A 63 -7.74 -6.25 7.19
CA HIS A 63 -8.32 -5.01 7.68
C HIS A 63 -7.77 -3.80 6.91
N LEU A 64 -6.46 -3.70 6.75
CA LEU A 64 -5.80 -2.61 6.04
C LEU A 64 -6.14 -2.60 4.56
N LYS A 65 -6.20 -3.79 3.93
CA LYS A 65 -6.61 -3.90 2.52
C LYS A 65 -8.00 -3.33 2.30
N LYS A 66 -8.96 -3.66 3.17
CA LYS A 66 -10.33 -3.13 3.10
C LYS A 66 -10.40 -1.64 3.46
N LYS A 67 -9.71 -1.21 4.52
CA LYS A 67 -9.75 0.16 5.03
C LYS A 67 -9.22 1.18 4.02
N TYR A 68 -8.15 0.83 3.32
CA TYR A 68 -7.48 1.73 2.37
C TYR A 68 -7.84 1.46 0.90
N LEU A 69 -8.74 0.50 0.64
CA LEU A 69 -9.02 -0.01 -0.71
C LEU A 69 -7.72 -0.33 -1.45
N ALA A 70 -6.77 -0.92 -0.73
CA ALA A 70 -5.42 -1.13 -1.22
C ALA A 70 -5.37 -2.30 -2.19
N ASN A 71 -4.53 -2.17 -3.22
CA ASN A 71 -4.24 -3.25 -4.17
C ASN A 71 -3.45 -4.34 -3.45
N GLU A 72 -2.44 -3.92 -2.68
CA GLU A 72 -1.53 -4.79 -1.97
C GLU A 72 -1.32 -4.32 -0.52
N VAL A 73 -1.20 -5.28 0.39
CA VAL A 73 -0.74 -5.04 1.76
C VAL A 73 0.25 -6.15 2.11
N SER A 74 1.43 -5.78 2.61
CA SER A 74 2.48 -6.71 3.00
C SER A 74 3.04 -6.35 4.38
N LEU A 75 3.53 -7.37 5.08
CA LEU A 75 4.30 -7.18 6.30
C LEU A 75 5.77 -6.99 5.90
N GLU A 76 6.36 -5.87 6.31
CA GLU A 76 7.80 -5.65 6.16
C GLU A 76 8.56 -6.20 7.38
N PRO A 77 9.77 -6.73 7.16
CA PRO A 77 10.62 -7.28 8.22
C PRO A 77 11.12 -6.22 9.21
#